data_AF-A0A8H7DPA2-F1
#
_entry.id   AF-A0A8H7DPA2-F1
#
_cell.length_a   1.000
_cell.length_b   1.000
_cell.length_c   1.000
_cell.angle_alpha   90.00
_cell.angle_beta   90.00
_cell.angle_gamma   90.00
#
_symmetry.space_group_name_H-M   'P 1'
#
loop_
_entity.id
_entity.type
_entity.pdbx_description
1 polymer ?
#
loop_
_entity_poly.entity_id
_entity_poly.type
_entity_poly.pdbx_seq_one_letter_code
_entity_poly.pdbx_strand_id
1 'polypeptide(L)'
;MFKFSSSIFSALVLSAVAASAYDPTRNDNLVVYWGQNSYGKTHPSDTANWQQTISNYCQDTCIDVIPIAFVDSFSGGVPDLNLANASIFSTRCVWRAKPFHQICDDNGVTGTCASLAAGIQACQAMGKIVTLSLGGGSTSASFATDTDATNFATTIWNSFLGGSGAHRPFGSAVLDGVDLDIEEGTSTGYAAFATQIRSLWSGASKPYYLSAAPQCHFPDAWVGTALDTVWFDSIYIQFYNGVKSYPSSSWNYDTQWLPHLFANPNVKLYIGAPASPTAANAGEYVSASTLGSIASASLALNPSRFGGVMLWQGCLAGICAAGGGGTGGGCAQTYTVKSGDTCAAIEAANGVSDAQLHALNPTINSGCTNLSVGQTLCLQAGTGGGSTSGCTQTYTVKSGDTCAAIEAANGVSDAQLHALNPTINAGCTNLSVGQQLCLSQGSTSSGCTKTYTVKSGDTCAAIEAANGVSDAQLHALNAAINSGCTNLSIGETLCLN
;
A
#
# COMPACT_ATOMS: atom_id res chain seq x y z
N MET A 1 17.78 25.40 -56.48
CA MET A 1 18.24 24.89 -55.17
C MET A 1 17.15 25.15 -54.15
N PHE A 2 16.28 24.18 -53.88
CA PHE A 2 15.37 24.22 -52.72
C PHE A 2 15.28 22.80 -52.16
N LYS A 3 15.84 22.62 -50.96
CA LYS A 3 15.78 21.40 -50.15
C LYS A 3 14.37 21.33 -49.54
N PHE A 4 13.62 20.26 -49.80
CA PHE A 4 12.52 19.86 -48.93
C PHE A 4 13.05 18.78 -47.98
N SER A 5 13.12 19.12 -46.69
CA SER A 5 13.49 18.21 -45.61
C SER A 5 12.22 17.50 -45.13
N SER A 6 12.23 16.17 -45.15
CA SER A 6 11.21 15.34 -44.50
C SER A 6 11.22 15.57 -42.99
N SER A 7 10.08 15.97 -42.43
CA SER A 7 9.84 15.90 -40.98
C SER A 7 9.09 14.61 -40.67
N ILE A 8 9.80 13.64 -40.11
CA ILE A 8 9.24 12.45 -39.47
C ILE A 8 8.66 12.93 -38.12
N PHE A 9 7.34 12.87 -37.98
CA PHE A 9 6.69 12.98 -36.67
C PHE A 9 6.95 11.67 -35.90
N SER A 10 7.97 11.67 -35.04
CA SER A 10 8.06 10.67 -33.97
C SER A 10 7.03 11.03 -32.91
N ALA A 11 5.93 10.27 -32.86
CA ALA A 11 5.02 10.27 -31.72
C ALA A 11 5.80 9.69 -30.52
N LEU A 12 6.23 10.58 -29.62
CA LEU A 12 6.81 10.21 -28.34
C LEU A 12 5.64 9.70 -27.48
N VAL A 13 5.49 8.38 -27.38
CA VAL A 13 4.61 7.75 -26.40
C VAL A 13 5.21 8.06 -25.03
N LEU A 14 4.59 8.96 -24.27
CA LEU A 14 4.84 9.10 -22.84
C LEU A 14 4.39 7.80 -22.17
N SER A 15 5.32 6.89 -21.96
CA SER A 15 5.13 5.75 -21.07
C SER A 15 5.05 6.29 -19.65
N ALA A 16 3.83 6.50 -19.15
CA ALA A 16 3.60 6.64 -17.72
C ALA A 16 4.16 5.40 -17.04
N VAL A 17 5.11 5.57 -16.13
CA VAL A 17 5.56 4.47 -15.27
C VAL A 17 4.44 4.24 -14.26
N ALA A 18 3.46 3.43 -14.67
CA ALA A 18 2.42 2.94 -13.79
C ALA A 18 3.10 2.13 -12.66
N ALA A 19 2.50 2.14 -11.46
CA ALA A 19 2.70 1.02 -10.55
C ALA A 19 2.49 -0.26 -11.37
N SER A 20 3.43 -1.20 -11.33
CA SER A 20 3.29 -2.42 -12.11
C SER A 20 2.03 -3.12 -11.63
N ALA A 21 1.07 -3.30 -12.52
CA ALA A 21 -0.06 -4.17 -12.25
C ALA A 21 0.47 -5.53 -11.77
N TYR A 22 -0.31 -6.22 -10.94
CA TYR A 22 -0.02 -7.57 -10.51
C TYR A 22 0.34 -8.42 -11.73
N ASP A 23 1.48 -9.09 -11.64
CA ASP A 23 1.97 -10.00 -12.66
C ASP A 23 2.27 -11.34 -11.97
N PRO A 24 1.53 -12.42 -12.28
CA PRO A 24 1.76 -13.72 -11.66
C PRO A 24 3.13 -14.34 -12.02
N THR A 25 3.85 -13.78 -13.00
CA THR A 25 5.19 -14.25 -13.40
C THR A 25 6.31 -13.61 -12.57
N ARG A 26 6.04 -12.44 -11.98
CA ARG A 26 6.96 -11.71 -11.08
C ARG A 26 7.28 -12.52 -9.81
N ASN A 27 8.35 -12.12 -9.14
CA ASN A 27 8.90 -12.77 -7.96
C ASN A 27 9.10 -11.79 -6.79
N ASP A 28 8.51 -10.61 -6.92
CA ASP A 28 8.56 -9.49 -5.98
C ASP A 28 7.14 -9.00 -5.64
N ASN A 29 6.10 -9.81 -5.89
CA ASN A 29 4.74 -9.44 -5.54
C ASN A 29 4.57 -9.42 -4.01
N LEU A 30 3.86 -8.42 -3.51
CA LEU A 30 3.47 -8.33 -2.10
C LEU A 30 1.98 -8.60 -1.93
N VAL A 31 1.67 -9.55 -1.06
CA VAL A 31 0.31 -9.91 -0.66
C VAL A 31 0.07 -9.38 0.74
N VAL A 32 -1.03 -8.65 0.95
CA VAL A 32 -1.40 -8.13 2.27
C VAL A 32 -2.86 -8.46 2.56
N TYR A 33 -3.10 -9.28 3.57
CA TYR A 33 -4.46 -9.56 4.04
C TYR A 33 -5.10 -8.27 4.57
N TRP A 34 -6.39 -8.09 4.28
CA TRP A 34 -7.19 -6.96 4.73
C TRP A 34 -8.54 -7.44 5.24
N GLY A 35 -9.02 -6.91 6.36
CA GLY A 35 -10.39 -7.14 6.80
C GLY A 35 -10.53 -7.47 8.29
N GLN A 36 -9.50 -8.00 8.96
CA GLN A 36 -9.63 -8.46 10.36
C GLN A 36 -9.20 -7.46 11.44
N ASN A 37 -8.69 -6.28 11.07
CA ASN A 37 -8.24 -5.25 12.02
C ASN A 37 -7.35 -5.82 13.16
N SER A 38 -6.33 -6.61 12.81
CA SER A 38 -5.44 -7.27 13.79
C SER A 38 -4.79 -6.27 14.75
N TYR A 39 -4.47 -5.08 14.26
CA TYR A 39 -3.98 -3.99 15.11
C TYR A 39 -5.01 -3.58 16.16
N GLY A 40 -6.25 -3.25 15.75
CA GLY A 40 -7.30 -2.85 16.67
C GLY A 40 -7.70 -3.93 17.68
N LYS A 41 -7.58 -5.22 17.32
CA LYS A 41 -7.77 -6.35 18.25
C LYS A 41 -6.80 -6.31 19.43
N THR A 42 -5.57 -5.84 19.21
CA THR A 42 -4.53 -5.74 20.24
C THR A 42 -4.41 -4.33 20.84
N HIS A 43 -4.95 -3.30 20.16
CA HIS A 43 -4.93 -1.90 20.56
C HIS A 43 -6.34 -1.27 20.52
N PRO A 44 -7.26 -1.71 21.39
CA PRO A 44 -8.67 -1.31 21.32
C PRO A 44 -8.92 0.17 21.64
N SER A 45 -7.96 0.86 22.25
CA SER A 45 -8.05 2.30 22.54
C SER A 45 -7.44 3.19 21.46
N ASP A 46 -6.65 2.63 20.53
CA ASP A 46 -5.96 3.38 19.48
C ASP A 46 -6.72 3.31 18.16
N THR A 47 -7.92 3.90 18.17
CA THR A 47 -8.85 3.88 17.04
C THR A 47 -8.34 4.64 15.81
N ALA A 48 -7.33 5.48 15.97
CA ALA A 48 -6.68 6.21 14.88
C ALA A 48 -5.84 5.28 13.98
N ASN A 49 -5.26 4.24 14.56
CA ASN A 49 -4.41 3.26 13.87
C ASN A 49 -5.13 1.93 13.57
N TRP A 50 -6.44 1.88 13.79
CA TRP A 50 -7.25 0.76 13.33
C TRP A 50 -7.19 0.63 11.81
N GLN A 51 -7.55 -0.56 11.33
CA GLN A 51 -7.63 -0.88 9.90
C GLN A 51 -8.30 0.25 9.14
N GLN A 52 -7.64 0.66 8.06
CA GLN A 52 -8.10 1.71 7.15
C GLN A 52 -8.96 1.13 6.02
N THR A 53 -9.58 2.00 5.21
CA THR A 53 -10.39 1.54 4.06
C THR A 53 -9.51 0.74 3.10
N ILE A 54 -10.08 -0.21 2.34
CA ILE A 54 -9.31 -0.96 1.34
C ILE A 54 -8.60 -0.02 0.34
N SER A 55 -9.23 1.10 0.00
CA SER A 55 -8.64 2.14 -0.86
C SER A 55 -7.36 2.78 -0.30
N ASN A 56 -7.19 2.83 1.03
CA ASN A 56 -5.96 3.32 1.64
C ASN A 56 -4.80 2.32 1.44
N TYR A 57 -5.07 1.02 1.55
CA TYR A 57 -4.07 -0.01 1.23
C TYR A 57 -3.75 -0.02 -0.26
N CYS A 58 -4.73 0.28 -1.11
CA CYS A 58 -4.51 0.34 -2.55
C CYS A 58 -3.69 1.56 -3.02
N GLN A 59 -3.53 2.58 -2.19
CA GLN A 59 -2.61 3.67 -2.51
C GLN A 59 -1.15 3.27 -2.25
N ASP A 60 -0.90 2.23 -1.47
CA ASP A 60 0.44 1.69 -1.28
C ASP A 60 0.88 0.98 -2.57
N THR A 61 1.84 1.57 -3.27
CA THR A 61 2.37 1.06 -4.54
C THR A 61 3.12 -0.26 -4.38
N CYS A 62 3.52 -0.66 -3.17
CA CYS A 62 4.18 -1.93 -2.92
C CYS A 62 3.20 -3.11 -2.96
N ILE A 63 1.91 -2.91 -2.67
CA ILE A 63 0.94 -4.00 -2.52
C ILE A 63 0.41 -4.41 -3.89
N ASP A 64 0.56 -5.68 -4.29
CA ASP A 64 0.02 -6.17 -5.57
C ASP A 64 -1.29 -6.96 -5.38
N VAL A 65 -1.44 -7.64 -4.24
CA VAL A 65 -2.56 -8.55 -3.96
C VAL A 65 -3.18 -8.25 -2.59
N ILE A 66 -4.52 -8.17 -2.55
CA ILE A 66 -5.28 -7.95 -1.30
C ILE A 66 -6.35 -9.03 -1.15
N PRO A 67 -6.08 -10.09 -0.36
CA PRO A 67 -7.10 -11.02 0.07
C PRO A 67 -8.02 -10.36 1.13
N ILE A 68 -9.32 -10.32 0.84
CA ILE A 68 -10.35 -9.85 1.77
C ILE A 68 -10.68 -10.98 2.75
N ALA A 69 -10.31 -10.77 4.00
CA ALA A 69 -10.46 -11.70 5.12
C ALA A 69 -11.66 -11.31 6.00
N PHE A 70 -12.67 -12.16 6.23
CA PHE A 70 -12.85 -13.51 5.69
C PHE A 70 -14.31 -13.87 5.49
N VAL A 71 -14.59 -14.78 4.56
CA VAL A 71 -15.74 -15.67 4.72
C VAL A 71 -15.37 -16.72 5.78
N ASP A 72 -15.88 -16.53 6.99
CA ASP A 72 -15.45 -17.24 8.21
C ASP A 72 -16.43 -18.35 8.64
N SER A 73 -17.55 -18.51 7.92
CA SER A 73 -18.48 -19.63 8.05
C SER A 73 -19.13 -19.97 6.71
N PHE A 74 -19.36 -21.26 6.46
CA PHE A 74 -20.03 -21.78 5.26
C PHE A 74 -21.36 -22.48 5.59
N SER A 75 -21.85 -22.32 6.82
CA SER A 75 -22.95 -23.10 7.40
C SER A 75 -24.20 -23.09 6.50
N GLY A 76 -24.70 -24.27 6.15
CA GLY A 76 -25.88 -24.41 5.29
C GLY A 76 -25.67 -24.01 3.82
N GLY A 77 -24.41 -23.88 3.36
CA GLY A 77 -24.07 -23.50 1.98
C GLY A 77 -24.05 -22.00 1.75
N VAL A 78 -23.86 -21.22 2.82
CA VAL A 78 -24.17 -19.79 2.89
C VAL A 78 -22.92 -19.06 3.45
N PRO A 79 -22.24 -18.20 2.66
CA PRO A 79 -20.97 -17.57 3.03
C PRO A 79 -21.09 -16.41 4.05
N ASP A 80 -20.78 -16.61 5.32
CA ASP A 80 -20.72 -15.53 6.33
C ASP A 80 -19.40 -14.75 6.22
N LEU A 81 -19.47 -13.54 5.66
CA LEU A 81 -18.35 -12.61 5.59
C LEU A 81 -18.27 -11.82 6.89
N ASN A 82 -17.10 -11.79 7.53
CA ASN A 82 -16.81 -11.02 8.72
C ASN A 82 -15.58 -10.15 8.46
N LEU A 83 -15.73 -8.82 8.49
CA LEU A 83 -14.65 -7.85 8.29
C LEU A 83 -14.28 -7.08 9.58
N ALA A 84 -14.41 -7.75 10.73
CA ALA A 84 -14.17 -7.20 12.06
C ALA A 84 -14.90 -5.85 12.33
N ASN A 85 -14.66 -5.24 13.49
CA ASN A 85 -15.16 -3.89 13.81
C ASN A 85 -14.02 -2.90 13.58
N ALA A 86 -13.86 -2.43 12.34
CA ALA A 86 -13.05 -1.25 12.07
C ALA A 86 -13.97 -0.01 12.20
N SER A 87 -13.44 1.11 12.69
CA SER A 87 -14.14 2.40 12.85
C SER A 87 -14.71 2.99 11.55
N ILE A 88 -14.49 2.30 10.41
CA ILE A 88 -14.98 2.59 9.07
C ILE A 88 -16.38 2.03 8.85
N PHE A 89 -16.72 0.93 9.53
CA PHE A 89 -18.06 0.35 9.54
C PHE A 89 -18.63 0.57 10.93
N SER A 90 -19.72 1.33 11.06
CA SER A 90 -20.35 1.61 12.36
C SER A 90 -20.72 0.33 13.11
N THR A 91 -20.89 -0.78 12.39
CA THR A 91 -21.01 -2.12 12.93
C THR A 91 -20.47 -3.12 11.89
N ARG A 92 -19.88 -4.21 12.38
CA ARG A 92 -19.42 -5.38 11.62
C ARG A 92 -20.19 -5.58 10.29
N CYS A 93 -19.51 -5.60 9.14
CA CYS A 93 -20.04 -6.23 7.93
C CYS A 93 -20.10 -7.74 8.22
N VAL A 94 -21.23 -8.22 8.73
CA VAL A 94 -21.48 -9.64 9.06
C VAL A 94 -22.67 -10.13 8.27
N TRP A 95 -22.47 -11.18 7.48
CA TRP A 95 -23.52 -11.75 6.67
C TRP A 95 -24.04 -13.06 7.28
N ARG A 96 -25.08 -12.97 8.12
CA ARG A 96 -25.71 -14.16 8.72
C ARG A 96 -27.00 -14.54 8.02
N ALA A 97 -27.24 -15.84 7.85
CA ALA A 97 -28.53 -16.34 7.37
C ALA A 97 -29.29 -17.14 8.43
N LYS A 98 -30.23 -16.48 9.12
CA LYS A 98 -31.68 -16.75 9.09
C LYS A 98 -32.37 -16.26 10.39
N PRO A 99 -33.59 -15.68 10.30
CA PRO A 99 -34.20 -15.19 9.06
C PRO A 99 -33.33 -14.06 8.50
N PHE A 100 -33.23 -13.93 7.17
CA PHE A 100 -32.26 -13.08 6.45
C PHE A 100 -32.20 -11.66 7.00
N HIS A 101 -31.37 -11.45 8.02
CA HIS A 101 -31.09 -10.17 8.63
C HIS A 101 -29.66 -9.83 8.28
N GLN A 102 -29.56 -9.02 7.25
CA GLN A 102 -28.40 -8.23 6.93
C GLN A 102 -28.10 -7.32 8.12
N ILE A 103 -26.98 -7.53 8.80
CA ILE A 103 -26.43 -6.53 9.71
C ILE A 103 -25.20 -5.97 8.99
N CYS A 104 -25.47 -5.10 8.03
CA CYS A 104 -24.55 -4.04 7.66
C CYS A 104 -25.26 -2.79 8.15
N ASP A 105 -25.04 -2.35 9.39
CA ASP A 105 -25.56 -1.05 9.81
C ASP A 105 -24.57 0.02 9.34
N ASP A 106 -24.74 0.40 8.07
CA ASP A 106 -24.31 1.68 7.48
C ASP A 106 -25.37 2.74 7.87
N ASN A 107 -25.38 3.17 9.14
CA ASN A 107 -26.28 4.20 9.66
C ASN A 107 -27.77 4.01 9.31
N GLY A 108 -28.31 2.81 9.55
CA GLY A 108 -29.74 2.53 9.38
C GLY A 108 -30.21 2.20 7.96
N VAL A 109 -29.30 1.94 7.02
CA VAL A 109 -29.65 1.38 5.70
C VAL A 109 -29.56 -0.14 5.73
N THR A 110 -30.70 -0.82 5.61
CA THR A 110 -30.76 -2.25 5.29
C THR A 110 -30.25 -2.46 3.85
N GLY A 111 -28.95 -2.75 3.67
CA GLY A 111 -28.41 -3.02 2.33
C GLY A 111 -26.89 -3.05 2.23
N THR A 112 -26.32 -4.25 2.03
CA THR A 112 -25.01 -4.68 1.46
C THR A 112 -23.73 -3.94 1.88
N CYS A 113 -22.58 -4.62 1.94
CA CYS A 113 -21.26 -3.97 1.99
C CYS A 113 -20.91 -3.28 0.63
N ALA A 114 -21.89 -2.70 -0.07
CA ALA A 114 -21.74 -2.05 -1.37
C ALA A 114 -20.83 -0.82 -1.29
N SER A 115 -20.67 -0.21 -0.12
CA SER A 115 -19.67 0.82 0.14
C SER A 115 -18.24 0.35 -0.14
N LEU A 116 -17.96 -0.96 -0.04
CA LEU A 116 -16.67 -1.55 -0.44
C LEU A 116 -16.49 -1.72 -1.95
N ALA A 117 -17.58 -1.75 -2.71
CA ALA A 117 -17.55 -2.03 -4.15
C ALA A 117 -16.63 -1.04 -4.89
N ALA A 118 -16.78 0.26 -4.58
CA ALA A 118 -15.98 1.32 -5.18
C ALA A 118 -14.50 1.20 -4.81
N GLY A 119 -14.19 0.83 -3.55
CA GLY A 119 -12.81 0.61 -3.12
C GLY A 119 -12.15 -0.56 -3.85
N ILE A 120 -12.84 -1.69 -3.93
CA ILE A 120 -12.37 -2.88 -4.68
C ILE A 120 -12.10 -2.52 -6.15
N GLN A 121 -13.05 -1.86 -6.81
CA GLN A 121 -12.91 -1.45 -8.20
C GLN A 121 -11.77 -0.44 -8.40
N ALA A 122 -11.55 0.47 -7.44
CA ALA A 122 -10.42 1.39 -7.47
C ALA A 122 -9.07 0.66 -7.35
N CYS A 123 -8.96 -0.34 -6.48
CA CYS A 123 -7.76 -1.18 -6.38
C CYS A 123 -7.47 -1.91 -7.70
N GLN A 124 -8.50 -2.49 -8.31
CA GLN A 124 -8.40 -3.16 -9.60
C GLN A 124 -8.00 -2.20 -10.72
N ALA A 125 -8.53 -0.97 -10.72
CA ALA A 125 -8.13 0.07 -11.68
C ALA A 125 -6.67 0.50 -11.51
N MET A 126 -6.08 0.33 -10.32
CA MET A 126 -4.65 0.54 -10.05
C MET A 126 -3.80 -0.70 -10.39
N GLY A 127 -4.38 -1.73 -11.00
CA GLY A 127 -3.68 -2.94 -11.43
C GLY A 127 -3.49 -3.99 -10.33
N LYS A 128 -4.06 -3.82 -9.14
CA LYS A 128 -4.00 -4.81 -8.06
C LYS A 128 -5.06 -5.87 -8.26
N ILE A 129 -4.82 -7.07 -7.74
CA ILE A 129 -5.86 -8.09 -7.65
C ILE A 129 -6.44 -8.15 -6.24
N VAL A 130 -7.76 -8.29 -6.15
CA VAL A 130 -8.49 -8.40 -4.89
C VAL A 130 -9.22 -9.73 -4.85
N THR A 131 -8.84 -10.60 -3.93
CA THR A 131 -9.41 -11.96 -3.81
C THR A 131 -10.30 -12.09 -2.57
N LEU A 132 -11.21 -13.06 -2.55
CA LEU A 132 -11.99 -13.41 -1.36
C LEU A 132 -11.27 -14.51 -0.59
N SER A 133 -10.93 -14.29 0.67
CA SER A 133 -10.34 -15.33 1.51
C SER A 133 -11.39 -16.06 2.33
N LEU A 134 -11.34 -17.40 2.31
CA LEU A 134 -12.22 -18.32 3.01
C LEU A 134 -11.46 -18.95 4.18
N GLY A 135 -12.08 -18.98 5.36
CA GLY A 135 -11.52 -19.57 6.58
C GLY A 135 -11.04 -18.52 7.59
N GLY A 136 -9.80 -18.67 8.05
CA GLY A 136 -9.19 -17.96 9.19
C GLY A 136 -9.24 -18.76 10.50
N GLY A 137 -8.35 -18.42 11.44
CA GLY A 137 -8.14 -19.14 12.72
C GLY A 137 -9.21 -19.03 13.83
N SER A 138 -10.48 -18.80 13.52
CA SER A 138 -11.56 -18.77 14.55
C SER A 138 -12.94 -19.20 14.03
N THR A 139 -13.01 -20.24 13.20
CA THR A 139 -14.12 -20.49 12.28
C THR A 139 -14.88 -21.80 12.48
N SER A 140 -16.12 -21.77 11.97
CA SER A 140 -16.97 -22.95 11.73
C SER A 140 -16.91 -23.37 10.26
N ALA A 141 -15.86 -22.95 9.56
CA ALA A 141 -15.65 -23.10 8.12
C ALA A 141 -15.17 -24.51 7.80
N SER A 142 -16.12 -25.43 7.58
CA SER A 142 -15.84 -26.78 7.12
C SER A 142 -16.94 -27.27 6.19
N PHE A 143 -16.58 -28.17 5.27
CA PHE A 143 -17.55 -28.87 4.44
C PHE A 143 -17.82 -30.27 5.01
N ALA A 144 -19.09 -30.69 5.02
CA ALA A 144 -19.45 -32.05 5.38
C ALA A 144 -19.14 -33.03 4.23
N THR A 145 -19.31 -32.59 2.98
CA THR A 145 -19.09 -33.42 1.79
C THR A 145 -18.52 -32.60 0.61
N ASP A 146 -17.94 -33.29 -0.37
CA ASP A 146 -17.50 -32.68 -1.63
C ASP A 146 -18.66 -32.07 -2.45
N THR A 147 -19.88 -32.61 -2.29
CA THR A 147 -21.07 -32.04 -2.93
C THR A 147 -21.43 -30.69 -2.31
N ASP A 148 -21.36 -30.56 -0.98
CA ASP A 148 -21.58 -29.29 -0.29
C ASP A 148 -20.54 -28.25 -0.73
N ALA A 149 -19.28 -28.65 -0.84
CA ALA A 149 -18.19 -27.81 -1.32
C ALA A 149 -18.39 -27.34 -2.78
N THR A 150 -18.83 -28.24 -3.67
CA THR A 150 -19.13 -27.92 -5.08
C THR A 150 -20.31 -26.95 -5.19
N ASN A 151 -21.35 -27.15 -4.40
CA ASN A 151 -22.50 -26.23 -4.36
C ASN A 151 -22.07 -24.87 -3.81
N PHE A 152 -21.25 -24.85 -2.76
CA PHE A 152 -20.74 -23.63 -2.16
C PHE A 152 -19.83 -22.85 -3.10
N ALA A 153 -18.99 -23.51 -3.90
CA ALA A 153 -18.21 -22.89 -4.97
C ALA A 153 -19.10 -22.12 -5.95
N THR A 154 -20.24 -22.71 -6.32
CA THR A 154 -21.23 -22.04 -7.19
C THR A 154 -21.87 -20.84 -6.49
N THR A 155 -22.14 -20.92 -5.19
CA THR A 155 -22.61 -19.79 -4.38
C THR A 155 -21.58 -18.66 -4.36
N ILE A 156 -20.30 -18.95 -4.10
CA ILE A 156 -19.21 -17.95 -4.12
C ILE A 156 -19.08 -17.31 -5.49
N TRP A 157 -19.11 -18.11 -6.56
CA TRP A 157 -19.03 -17.62 -7.93
C TRP A 157 -20.13 -16.61 -8.26
N ASN A 158 -21.38 -16.93 -7.91
CA ASN A 158 -22.54 -16.09 -8.17
C ASN A 158 -22.63 -14.84 -7.27
N SER A 159 -22.05 -14.90 -6.07
CA SER A 159 -22.16 -13.83 -5.07
C SER A 159 -21.03 -12.81 -5.18
N PHE A 160 -19.81 -13.24 -5.51
CA PHE A 160 -18.60 -12.40 -5.42
C PHE A 160 -17.76 -12.32 -6.70
N LEU A 161 -17.92 -13.29 -7.60
CA LEU A 161 -17.08 -13.42 -8.80
C LEU A 161 -17.94 -13.21 -10.06
N GLY A 162 -17.59 -13.86 -11.17
CA GLY A 162 -18.17 -13.62 -12.50
C GLY A 162 -19.56 -14.23 -12.71
N GLY A 163 -20.10 -14.94 -11.73
CA GLY A 163 -21.45 -15.49 -11.80
C GLY A 163 -22.53 -14.43 -11.57
N SER A 164 -23.79 -14.85 -11.70
CA SER A 164 -24.95 -14.00 -11.46
C SER A 164 -25.78 -14.58 -10.32
N GLY A 165 -25.99 -13.79 -9.28
CA GLY A 165 -26.76 -14.17 -8.10
C GLY A 165 -27.65 -13.03 -7.63
N ALA A 166 -28.77 -13.36 -6.98
CA ALA A 166 -29.70 -12.37 -6.43
C ALA A 166 -29.09 -11.55 -5.28
N HIS A 167 -28.05 -12.07 -4.62
CA HIS A 167 -27.38 -11.43 -3.50
C HIS A 167 -25.90 -11.26 -3.83
N ARG A 168 -25.46 -10.00 -3.99
CA ARG A 168 -24.05 -9.65 -4.24
C ARG A 168 -23.57 -8.70 -3.13
N PRO A 169 -22.82 -9.19 -2.13
CA PRO A 169 -22.47 -8.38 -0.96
C PRO A 169 -21.65 -7.13 -1.27
N PHE A 170 -20.84 -7.16 -2.33
CA PHE A 170 -20.06 -6.02 -2.82
C PHE A 170 -20.72 -5.34 -4.04
N GLY A 171 -22.05 -5.41 -4.16
CA GLY A 171 -22.79 -4.80 -5.26
C GLY A 171 -22.28 -5.24 -6.64
N SER A 172 -21.84 -4.27 -7.45
CA SER A 172 -21.33 -4.50 -8.80
C SER A 172 -19.85 -4.92 -8.87
N ALA A 173 -19.13 -4.96 -7.75
CA ALA A 173 -17.76 -5.43 -7.76
C ALA A 173 -17.68 -6.93 -8.07
N VAL A 174 -16.67 -7.30 -8.85
CA VAL A 174 -16.35 -8.67 -9.23
C VAL A 174 -14.91 -8.91 -8.82
N LEU A 175 -14.71 -9.75 -7.79
CA LEU A 175 -13.38 -10.06 -7.28
C LEU A 175 -12.54 -10.82 -8.32
N ASP A 176 -11.23 -10.86 -8.11
CA ASP A 176 -10.24 -11.44 -9.02
C ASP A 176 -9.91 -12.89 -8.69
N GLY A 177 -10.50 -13.45 -7.64
CA GLY A 177 -10.14 -14.80 -7.24
C GLY A 177 -10.63 -15.21 -5.86
N VAL A 178 -10.19 -16.40 -5.47
CA VAL A 178 -10.44 -17.00 -4.16
C VAL A 178 -9.13 -17.40 -3.53
N ASP A 179 -9.04 -17.18 -2.23
CA ASP A 179 -7.97 -17.63 -1.37
C ASP A 179 -8.53 -18.62 -0.34
N LEU A 180 -7.83 -19.73 -0.11
CA LEU A 180 -8.17 -20.74 0.90
C LEU A 180 -7.21 -20.64 2.08
N ASP A 181 -7.62 -19.90 3.11
CA ASP A 181 -6.89 -19.77 4.38
C ASP A 181 -7.53 -20.67 5.44
N ILE A 182 -7.39 -21.98 5.25
CA ILE A 182 -8.03 -22.97 6.13
C ILE A 182 -7.04 -23.38 7.21
N GLU A 183 -7.33 -23.00 8.45
CA GLU A 183 -6.42 -23.20 9.59
C GLU A 183 -6.89 -24.27 10.58
N GLU A 184 -8.13 -24.76 10.45
CA GLU A 184 -8.72 -25.76 11.33
C GLU A 184 -9.83 -26.59 10.67
N GLY A 185 -10.34 -27.60 11.39
CA GLY A 185 -11.49 -28.39 10.96
C GLY A 185 -11.10 -29.69 10.26
N THR A 186 -11.41 -29.82 8.96
CA THR A 186 -11.17 -31.04 8.17
C THR A 186 -10.67 -30.66 6.78
N SER A 187 -9.96 -31.53 6.08
CA SER A 187 -9.55 -31.32 4.68
C SER A 187 -10.66 -31.63 3.65
N THR A 188 -11.83 -32.06 4.10
CA THR A 188 -12.96 -32.47 3.23
C THR A 188 -13.43 -31.31 2.36
N GLY A 189 -13.70 -31.58 1.08
CA GLY A 189 -14.36 -30.64 0.18
C GLY A 189 -13.47 -29.60 -0.50
N TYR A 190 -12.31 -29.23 0.05
CA TYR A 190 -11.53 -28.12 -0.53
C TYR A 190 -10.99 -28.39 -1.94
N ALA A 191 -10.60 -29.62 -2.25
CA ALA A 191 -10.24 -30.01 -3.61
C ALA A 191 -11.44 -29.93 -4.57
N ALA A 192 -12.63 -30.37 -4.12
CA ALA A 192 -13.86 -30.28 -4.90
C ALA A 192 -14.31 -28.82 -5.12
N PHE A 193 -14.24 -27.99 -4.08
CA PHE A 193 -14.48 -26.55 -4.15
C PHE A 193 -13.55 -25.89 -5.17
N ALA A 194 -12.23 -26.10 -5.03
CA ALA A 194 -11.22 -25.52 -5.91
C ALA A 194 -11.40 -25.97 -7.38
N THR A 195 -11.70 -27.25 -7.60
CA THR A 195 -11.99 -27.80 -8.93
C THR A 195 -13.22 -27.14 -9.55
N GLN A 196 -14.31 -27.01 -8.78
CA GLN A 196 -15.53 -26.39 -9.27
C GLN A 196 -15.34 -24.91 -9.57
N ILE A 197 -14.60 -24.20 -8.73
CA ILE A 197 -14.21 -22.81 -8.94
C ILE A 197 -13.44 -22.66 -10.27
N ARG A 198 -12.40 -23.46 -10.51
CA ARG A 198 -11.67 -23.48 -11.78
C ARG A 198 -12.56 -23.80 -12.98
N SER A 199 -13.50 -24.73 -12.83
CA SER A 199 -14.47 -25.09 -13.87
C SER A 199 -15.36 -23.90 -14.26
N LEU A 200 -15.90 -23.18 -13.27
CA LEU A 200 -16.75 -22.00 -13.48
C LEU A 200 -15.99 -20.82 -14.10
N TRP A 201 -14.68 -20.74 -13.90
CA TRP A 201 -13.82 -19.70 -14.48
C TRP A 201 -13.53 -19.92 -15.96
N SER A 202 -13.67 -21.16 -16.46
CA SER A 202 -13.41 -21.49 -17.84
C SER A 202 -14.35 -20.72 -18.77
N GLY A 203 -13.80 -19.85 -19.61
CA GLY A 203 -14.57 -18.99 -20.51
C GLY A 203 -15.12 -17.71 -19.88
N ALA A 204 -14.70 -17.35 -18.67
CA ALA A 204 -15.07 -16.08 -18.05
C ALA A 204 -14.42 -14.88 -18.74
N SER A 205 -14.98 -13.68 -18.53
CA SER A 205 -14.60 -12.45 -19.24
C SER A 205 -13.26 -11.84 -18.80
N LYS A 206 -12.67 -12.33 -17.71
CA LYS A 206 -11.38 -11.91 -17.17
C LYS A 206 -10.67 -13.09 -16.49
N PRO A 207 -9.33 -13.06 -16.32
CA PRO A 207 -8.63 -14.06 -15.53
C PRO A 207 -9.08 -14.03 -14.06
N TYR A 208 -9.05 -15.20 -13.43
CA TYR A 208 -9.28 -15.39 -11.99
C TYR A 208 -8.12 -16.18 -11.38
N TYR A 209 -7.83 -15.89 -10.11
CA TYR A 209 -6.71 -16.47 -9.38
C TYR A 209 -7.18 -17.34 -8.21
N LEU A 210 -6.56 -18.50 -8.05
CA LEU A 210 -6.75 -19.37 -6.91
C LEU A 210 -5.48 -19.41 -6.07
N SER A 211 -5.59 -19.01 -4.80
CA SER A 211 -4.51 -19.12 -3.82
C SER A 211 -4.93 -19.96 -2.61
N ALA A 212 -3.94 -20.36 -1.81
CA ALA A 212 -4.16 -20.92 -0.49
C ALA A 212 -3.08 -20.43 0.47
N ALA A 213 -3.42 -20.33 1.74
CA ALA A 213 -2.51 -19.94 2.81
C ALA A 213 -2.31 -21.08 3.83
N PRO A 214 -1.63 -22.18 3.46
CA PRO A 214 -1.32 -23.24 4.41
C PRO A 214 -0.38 -22.75 5.51
N GLN A 215 -0.43 -23.40 6.68
CA GLN A 215 0.65 -23.23 7.66
C GLN A 215 1.93 -23.89 7.16
N CYS A 216 3.08 -23.53 7.73
CA CYS A 216 4.37 -24.08 7.32
C CYS A 216 4.54 -25.60 7.52
N HIS A 217 3.66 -26.27 8.27
CA HIS A 217 3.65 -27.73 8.40
C HIS A 217 3.47 -28.39 7.02
N PHE A 218 4.29 -29.40 6.73
CA PHE A 218 4.28 -30.06 5.43
C PHE A 218 4.12 -31.58 5.54
N PRO A 219 3.17 -32.20 4.82
CA PRO A 219 2.09 -31.53 4.08
C PRO A 219 1.15 -30.77 5.03
N ASP A 220 0.51 -29.72 4.52
CA ASP A 220 -0.50 -28.99 5.29
C ASP A 220 -1.73 -29.88 5.53
N ALA A 221 -2.24 -29.89 6.76
CA ALA A 221 -3.29 -30.81 7.19
C ALA A 221 -4.65 -30.52 6.53
N TRP A 222 -4.87 -29.31 6.06
CA TRP A 222 -6.19 -28.81 5.66
C TRP A 222 -6.31 -28.68 4.15
N VAL A 223 -5.36 -28.01 3.51
CA VAL A 223 -5.38 -27.76 2.06
C VAL A 223 -4.34 -28.57 1.28
N GLY A 224 -3.47 -29.34 1.93
CA GLY A 224 -2.41 -30.11 1.27
C GLY A 224 -2.91 -30.99 0.11
N THR A 225 -3.96 -31.78 0.34
CA THR A 225 -4.56 -32.61 -0.73
C THR A 225 -5.09 -31.78 -1.90
N ALA A 226 -5.66 -30.60 -1.64
CA ALA A 226 -6.15 -29.72 -2.69
C ALA A 226 -5.00 -29.15 -3.52
N LEU A 227 -3.90 -28.74 -2.88
CA LEU A 227 -2.68 -28.26 -3.54
C LEU A 227 -2.06 -29.32 -4.46
N ASP A 228 -2.14 -30.59 -4.07
CA ASP A 228 -1.59 -31.73 -4.82
C ASP A 228 -2.45 -32.15 -6.01
N THR A 229 -3.74 -31.80 -6.02
CA THR A 229 -4.71 -32.32 -7.00
C THR A 229 -5.35 -31.25 -7.88
N VAL A 230 -5.27 -29.97 -7.49
CA VAL A 230 -5.92 -28.86 -8.20
C VAL A 230 -4.91 -27.77 -8.52
N TRP A 231 -5.08 -27.11 -9.65
CA TRP A 231 -4.20 -26.05 -10.11
C TRP A 231 -4.38 -24.77 -9.26
N PHE A 232 -3.46 -24.49 -8.34
CA PHE A 232 -3.36 -23.21 -7.61
C PHE A 232 -2.33 -22.29 -8.28
N ASP A 233 -2.60 -20.98 -8.32
CA ASP A 233 -1.69 -19.99 -8.89
C ASP A 233 -0.61 -19.56 -7.88
N SER A 234 -0.98 -19.47 -6.60
CA SER A 234 -0.08 -19.01 -5.54
C SER A 234 -0.34 -19.73 -4.21
N ILE A 235 0.72 -19.92 -3.43
CA ILE A 235 0.66 -20.50 -2.08
C ILE A 235 1.35 -19.54 -1.11
N TYR A 236 0.58 -19.04 -0.14
CA TYR A 236 1.00 -18.07 0.87
C TYR A 236 1.36 -18.80 2.17
N ILE A 237 2.55 -19.41 2.21
CA ILE A 237 2.94 -20.31 3.31
C ILE A 237 3.16 -19.51 4.59
N GLN A 238 2.37 -19.77 5.63
CA GLN A 238 2.45 -19.04 6.89
C GLN A 238 3.63 -19.54 7.74
N PHE A 239 4.73 -18.78 7.77
CA PHE A 239 5.91 -19.07 8.60
C PHE A 239 5.83 -18.41 9.99
N TYR A 240 4.65 -18.48 10.61
CA TYR A 240 4.32 -18.01 11.96
C TYR A 240 3.23 -18.90 12.57
N ASN A 241 2.84 -18.67 13.82
CA ASN A 241 1.87 -19.46 14.60
C ASN A 241 2.20 -20.96 14.76
N GLY A 242 3.48 -21.36 14.76
CA GLY A 242 3.82 -22.79 14.72
C GLY A 242 5.27 -23.20 14.46
N VAL A 243 6.25 -22.31 14.75
CA VAL A 243 7.71 -22.62 14.83
C VAL A 243 8.38 -23.20 13.56
N LYS A 244 8.35 -22.46 12.45
CA LYS A 244 9.35 -22.58 11.36
C LYS A 244 9.81 -21.23 10.79
N SER A 245 10.08 -20.25 11.65
CA SER A 245 10.56 -18.93 11.23
C SER A 245 12.01 -18.99 10.69
N TYR A 246 12.41 -18.04 9.85
CA TYR A 246 13.79 -17.96 9.37
C TYR A 246 14.64 -17.00 10.21
N PRO A 247 15.94 -17.28 10.40
CA PRO A 247 16.58 -18.58 10.16
C PRO A 247 16.34 -19.48 11.39
N SER A 248 15.83 -20.69 11.18
CA SER A 248 15.75 -21.69 12.25
C SER A 248 16.04 -23.08 11.69
N SER A 249 16.43 -24.00 12.57
CA SER A 249 16.59 -25.41 12.21
C SER A 249 15.29 -26.08 11.75
N SER A 250 14.14 -25.46 12.01
CA SER A 250 12.83 -25.95 11.59
C SER A 250 12.33 -25.32 10.28
N TRP A 251 13.03 -24.31 9.73
CA TRP A 251 12.76 -23.73 8.40
C TRP A 251 12.73 -24.83 7.33
N ASN A 252 11.67 -24.83 6.53
CA ASN A 252 11.40 -25.89 5.56
C ASN A 252 10.95 -25.40 4.19
N TYR A 253 11.14 -24.11 3.89
CA TYR A 253 10.82 -23.58 2.56
C TYR A 253 11.60 -24.32 1.48
N ASP A 254 12.91 -24.45 1.65
CA ASP A 254 13.85 -25.03 0.69
C ASP A 254 13.90 -26.56 0.74
N THR A 255 13.60 -27.16 1.89
CA THR A 255 13.70 -28.62 2.11
C THR A 255 12.41 -29.38 1.87
N GLN A 256 11.23 -28.74 1.96
CA GLN A 256 9.93 -29.41 1.81
C GLN A 256 9.04 -28.71 0.77
N TRP A 257 8.78 -27.41 0.93
CA TRP A 257 7.85 -26.69 0.05
C TRP A 257 8.35 -26.51 -1.38
N LEU A 258 9.61 -26.06 -1.52
CA LEU A 258 10.23 -25.76 -2.81
C LEU A 258 10.51 -26.99 -3.70
N PRO A 259 10.92 -28.17 -3.18
CA PRO A 259 11.12 -29.34 -4.03
C PRO A 259 9.82 -30.09 -4.35
N HIS A 260 8.73 -29.83 -3.65
CA HIS A 260 7.47 -30.56 -3.85
C HIS A 260 6.81 -30.22 -5.20
N LEU A 261 6.25 -31.26 -5.82
CA LEU A 261 5.56 -31.18 -7.11
C LEU A 261 4.05 -31.07 -6.88
N PHE A 262 3.54 -29.84 -6.89
CA PHE A 262 2.10 -29.57 -6.85
C PHE A 262 1.45 -29.80 -8.22
N ALA A 263 0.11 -29.86 -8.26
CA ALA A 263 -0.64 -30.02 -9.50
C ALA A 263 -0.32 -28.94 -10.55
N ASN A 264 -0.08 -27.69 -10.11
CA ASN A 264 0.51 -26.66 -10.95
C ASN A 264 2.04 -26.65 -10.77
N PRO A 265 2.83 -27.11 -11.75
CA PRO A 265 4.29 -27.10 -11.66
C PRO A 265 4.89 -25.68 -11.63
N ASN A 266 4.12 -24.66 -12.03
CA ASN A 266 4.51 -23.24 -12.05
C ASN A 266 3.92 -22.45 -10.87
N VAL A 267 3.39 -23.12 -9.84
CA VAL A 267 2.82 -22.42 -8.68
C VAL A 267 3.85 -21.52 -8.00
N LYS A 268 3.45 -20.30 -7.69
CA LYS A 268 4.28 -19.32 -6.99
C LYS A 268 4.19 -19.53 -5.48
N LEU A 269 5.34 -19.68 -4.82
CA LEU A 269 5.46 -19.84 -3.38
C LEU A 269 5.86 -18.51 -2.74
N TYR A 270 5.13 -18.09 -1.72
CA TYR A 270 5.36 -16.85 -0.98
C TYR A 270 5.79 -17.15 0.45
N ILE A 271 6.61 -16.26 1.02
CA ILE A 271 6.93 -16.28 2.45
C ILE A 271 5.87 -15.48 3.20
N GLY A 272 5.00 -16.15 3.93
CA GLY A 272 4.03 -15.53 4.83
C GLY A 272 4.68 -15.12 6.15
N ALA A 273 4.51 -13.86 6.55
CA ALA A 273 5.07 -13.30 7.77
C ALA A 273 4.09 -12.36 8.50
N PRO A 274 4.23 -12.18 9.83
CA PRO A 274 3.46 -11.18 10.56
C PRO A 274 3.85 -9.76 10.12
N ALA A 275 2.86 -8.89 9.96
CA ALA A 275 3.07 -7.49 9.57
C ALA A 275 3.51 -6.59 10.74
N SER A 276 3.37 -7.05 11.97
CA SER A 276 3.78 -6.32 13.17
C SER A 276 4.09 -7.28 14.33
N PRO A 277 4.78 -6.79 15.39
CA PRO A 277 5.04 -7.58 16.60
C PRO A 277 3.79 -8.13 17.30
N THR A 278 2.62 -7.56 17.05
CA THR A 278 1.35 -7.97 17.68
C THR A 278 0.41 -8.71 16.73
N ALA A 279 0.83 -8.95 15.48
CA ALA A 279 -0.02 -9.57 14.47
C ALA A 279 -0.06 -11.10 14.55
N ALA A 280 0.93 -11.72 15.22
CA ALA A 280 1.04 -13.16 15.46
C ALA A 280 1.55 -13.41 16.90
N ASN A 281 1.97 -14.64 17.22
CA ASN A 281 2.50 -14.93 18.55
C ASN A 281 3.77 -14.12 18.84
N ALA A 282 3.98 -13.82 20.13
CA ALA A 282 5.12 -13.04 20.59
C ALA A 282 6.45 -13.67 20.13
N GLY A 283 7.31 -12.85 19.50
CA GLY A 283 8.63 -13.27 19.03
C GLY A 283 8.67 -13.86 17.62
N GLU A 284 7.54 -13.97 16.92
CA GLU A 284 7.50 -14.51 15.55
C GLU A 284 7.61 -13.42 14.47
N TYR A 285 7.37 -12.16 14.82
CA TYR A 285 7.64 -11.02 13.95
C TYR A 285 9.16 -10.83 13.76
N VAL A 286 9.56 -10.55 12.52
CA VAL A 286 10.91 -10.11 12.17
C VAL A 286 10.84 -8.72 11.53
N SER A 287 11.90 -7.94 11.68
CA SER A 287 12.00 -6.65 10.99
C SER A 287 11.92 -6.82 9.47
N ALA A 288 11.53 -5.76 8.77
CA ALA A 288 11.52 -5.75 7.31
C ALA A 288 12.89 -6.07 6.69
N SER A 289 13.98 -5.57 7.27
CA SER A 289 15.33 -5.90 6.80
C SER A 289 15.62 -7.41 6.86
N THR A 290 15.17 -8.07 7.93
CA THR A 290 15.31 -9.51 8.10
C THR A 290 14.41 -10.25 7.12
N LEU A 291 13.14 -9.85 7.00
CA LEU A 291 12.21 -10.40 6.02
C LEU A 291 12.73 -10.26 4.59
N GLY A 292 13.47 -9.19 4.28
CA GLY A 292 14.06 -9.03 2.96
C GLY A 292 15.29 -9.86 2.70
N SER A 293 16.06 -10.13 3.75
CA SER A 293 17.13 -11.11 3.67
C SER A 293 16.54 -12.52 3.43
N ILE A 294 15.42 -12.84 4.08
CA ILE A 294 14.66 -14.09 3.86
C ILE A 294 14.19 -14.19 2.41
N ALA A 295 13.47 -13.17 1.93
CA ALA A 295 12.93 -13.13 0.58
C ALA A 295 14.04 -13.25 -0.48
N SER A 296 15.15 -12.51 -0.30
CA SER A 296 16.30 -12.57 -1.22
C SER A 296 16.97 -13.95 -1.23
N ALA A 297 17.12 -14.58 -0.06
CA ALA A 297 17.66 -15.93 0.04
C ALA A 297 16.73 -16.96 -0.63
N SER A 298 15.42 -16.89 -0.38
CA SER A 298 14.41 -17.75 -1.00
C SER A 298 14.34 -17.57 -2.52
N LEU A 299 14.42 -16.33 -3.01
CA LEU A 299 14.49 -16.01 -4.43
C LEU A 299 15.71 -16.67 -5.09
N ALA A 300 16.88 -16.59 -4.45
CA ALA A 300 18.12 -17.14 -4.99
C ALA A 300 18.09 -18.68 -5.14
N LEU A 301 17.27 -19.37 -4.33
CA LEU A 301 17.09 -20.82 -4.45
C LEU A 301 16.32 -21.22 -5.71
N ASN A 302 15.26 -20.49 -6.07
CA ASN A 302 14.50 -20.74 -7.29
C ASN A 302 13.68 -19.50 -7.74
N PRO A 303 14.24 -18.68 -8.65
CA PRO A 303 13.58 -17.47 -9.12
C PRO A 303 12.26 -17.71 -9.87
N SER A 304 12.08 -18.89 -10.45
CA SER A 304 10.87 -19.23 -11.22
C SER A 304 9.69 -19.58 -10.30
N ARG A 305 9.96 -20.18 -9.14
CA ARG A 305 8.93 -20.59 -8.17
C ARG A 305 8.69 -19.59 -7.05
N PHE A 306 9.65 -18.72 -6.75
CA PHE A 306 9.46 -17.66 -5.77
C PHE A 306 8.46 -16.62 -6.30
N GLY A 307 7.44 -16.30 -5.50
CA GLY A 307 6.39 -15.33 -5.83
C GLY A 307 6.54 -13.99 -5.13
N GLY A 308 7.13 -13.99 -3.94
CA GLY A 308 7.29 -12.80 -3.11
C GLY A 308 6.95 -13.05 -1.64
N VAL A 309 6.34 -12.06 -1.00
CA VAL A 309 6.03 -12.06 0.44
C VAL A 309 4.53 -11.90 0.66
N MET A 310 4.00 -12.57 1.67
CA MET A 310 2.64 -12.38 2.17
C MET A 310 2.68 -11.85 3.60
N LEU A 311 1.80 -10.90 3.94
CA LEU A 311 1.73 -10.27 5.26
C LEU A 311 0.38 -10.41 5.93
N TRP A 312 0.41 -10.85 7.19
CA TRP A 312 -0.74 -10.92 8.09
C TRP A 312 -0.59 -9.92 9.24
N GLN A 313 -1.40 -8.87 9.40
CA GLN A 313 -2.14 -8.13 8.37
C GLN A 313 -1.81 -6.63 8.54
N GLY A 314 -1.92 -5.84 7.48
CA GLY A 314 -1.23 -4.54 7.41
C GLY A 314 -1.68 -3.46 8.41
N CYS A 315 -0.69 -2.70 8.90
CA CYS A 315 -0.75 -1.24 8.99
C CYS A 315 0.60 -0.69 8.49
N LEU A 316 0.53 0.40 7.73
CA LEU A 316 1.62 1.01 6.96
C LEU A 316 2.82 1.47 7.81
N ALA A 317 3.95 1.62 7.11
CA ALA A 317 5.28 2.08 7.55
C ALA A 317 6.22 0.98 8.10
N GLY A 318 6.68 0.09 7.22
CA GLY A 318 7.92 -0.64 7.51
C GLY A 318 8.34 -1.73 6.54
N ILE A 319 7.41 -2.40 5.85
CA ILE A 319 7.74 -3.69 5.19
C ILE A 319 8.15 -3.56 3.71
N CYS A 320 7.98 -2.40 3.07
CA CYS A 320 8.44 -2.16 1.68
C CYS A 320 9.97 -2.21 1.48
N ALA A 321 10.78 -2.44 2.52
CA ALA A 321 12.22 -2.65 2.38
C ALA A 321 12.62 -4.15 2.26
N ALA A 322 11.64 -5.06 2.31
CA ALA A 322 11.90 -6.51 2.37
C ALA A 322 11.79 -7.24 1.01
N GLY A 323 10.83 -6.90 0.15
CA GLY A 323 10.73 -7.53 -1.18
C GLY A 323 11.85 -7.05 -2.09
N GLY A 324 12.41 -7.95 -2.91
CA GLY A 324 13.68 -7.75 -3.65
C GLY A 324 13.76 -6.53 -4.58
N GLY A 325 15.00 -6.20 -4.94
CA GLY A 325 15.37 -4.95 -5.59
C GLY A 325 14.69 -4.68 -6.93
N GLY A 326 14.16 -3.47 -7.05
CA GLY A 326 13.54 -2.92 -8.26
C GLY A 326 12.92 -1.56 -7.97
N THR A 327 13.75 -0.52 -7.96
CA THR A 327 13.47 0.93 -7.97
C THR A 327 11.99 1.40 -8.04
N GLY A 328 11.49 1.97 -6.94
CA GLY A 328 10.28 2.80 -6.94
C GLY A 328 9.78 3.18 -5.54
N GLY A 329 10.44 4.15 -4.89
CA GLY A 329 9.98 4.74 -3.61
C GLY A 329 10.71 4.30 -2.33
N GLY A 330 11.83 3.57 -2.44
CA GLY A 330 12.61 3.11 -1.29
C GLY A 330 13.46 4.21 -0.67
N CYS A 331 13.72 4.13 0.64
CA CYS A 331 14.67 5.00 1.31
C CYS A 331 16.08 4.90 0.71
N ALA A 332 16.65 6.00 0.22
CA ALA A 332 17.99 6.04 -0.37
C ALA A 332 19.12 5.90 0.64
N GLN A 333 18.91 6.39 1.86
CA GLN A 333 19.90 6.31 2.94
C GLN A 333 19.19 5.98 4.24
N THR A 334 19.65 4.93 4.92
CA THR A 334 19.08 4.50 6.19
C THR A 334 20.09 4.65 7.34
N TYR A 335 19.58 4.67 8.57
CA TYR A 335 20.38 4.68 9.79
C TYR A 335 19.81 3.70 10.81
N THR A 336 20.64 2.80 11.32
CA THR A 336 20.25 1.88 12.39
C THR A 336 20.53 2.52 13.75
N VAL A 337 19.47 2.74 14.55
CA VAL A 337 19.53 3.31 15.90
C VAL A 337 20.41 2.45 16.80
N LYS A 338 21.36 3.08 17.47
CA LYS A 338 22.30 2.51 18.44
C LYS A 338 21.91 2.91 19.87
N SER A 339 22.44 2.17 20.84
CA SER A 339 22.24 2.48 22.25
C SER A 339 22.77 3.87 22.58
N GLY A 340 21.91 4.75 23.09
CA GLY A 340 22.24 6.13 23.46
C GLY A 340 21.98 7.17 22.38
N ASP A 341 21.45 6.77 21.21
CA ASP A 341 21.12 7.72 20.15
C ASP A 341 19.91 8.61 20.51
N THR A 342 19.93 9.83 19.98
CA THR A 342 18.80 10.79 19.98
C THR A 342 18.60 11.30 18.55
N CYS A 343 17.41 11.80 18.20
CA CYS A 343 17.18 12.41 16.87
C CYS A 343 18.23 13.48 16.55
N ALA A 344 18.48 14.41 17.48
CA ALA A 344 19.51 15.44 17.31
C ALA A 344 20.92 14.87 17.04
N ALA A 345 21.31 13.77 17.68
CA ALA A 345 22.61 13.13 17.44
C ALA A 345 22.66 12.44 16.07
N ILE A 346 21.56 11.80 15.65
CA ILE A 346 21.42 11.14 14.35
C ILE A 346 21.41 12.19 13.23
N GLU A 347 20.63 13.25 13.38
CA GLU A 347 20.54 14.40 12.47
C GLU A 347 21.91 15.04 12.24
N ALA A 348 22.60 15.40 13.33
CA ALA A 348 23.91 16.02 13.26
C ALA A 348 24.96 15.09 12.62
N ALA A 349 24.93 13.80 12.91
CA ALA A 349 25.87 12.83 12.36
C ALA A 349 25.66 12.54 10.88
N ASN A 350 24.44 12.72 10.37
CA ASN A 350 24.07 12.35 9.01
C ASN A 350 23.65 13.54 8.12
N GLY A 351 23.67 14.76 8.65
CA GLY A 351 23.35 15.98 7.90
C GLY A 351 21.89 16.08 7.46
N VAL A 352 20.95 15.55 8.25
CA VAL A 352 19.50 15.63 7.98
C VAL A 352 18.82 16.55 8.99
N SER A 353 17.74 17.22 8.60
CA SER A 353 16.97 18.07 9.52
C SER A 353 15.95 17.26 10.33
N ASP A 354 15.57 17.76 11.50
CA ASP A 354 14.48 17.23 12.33
C ASP A 354 13.18 17.05 11.52
N ALA A 355 12.80 18.07 10.75
CA ALA A 355 11.64 18.00 9.87
C ALA A 355 11.75 16.90 8.81
N GLN A 356 12.93 16.71 8.20
CA GLN A 356 13.17 15.64 7.23
C GLN A 356 13.13 14.26 7.89
N LEU A 357 13.75 14.12 9.07
CA LEU A 357 13.77 12.87 9.80
C LEU A 357 12.35 12.45 10.21
N HIS A 358 11.53 13.38 10.72
CA HIS A 358 10.14 13.13 11.06
C HIS A 358 9.25 12.91 9.83
N ALA A 359 9.49 13.62 8.73
CA ALA A 359 8.74 13.41 7.49
C ALA A 359 8.98 12.03 6.87
N LEU A 360 10.22 11.54 6.91
CA LEU A 360 10.60 10.23 6.39
C LEU A 360 10.32 9.08 7.37
N ASN A 361 10.13 9.41 8.65
CA ASN A 361 9.85 8.46 9.72
C ASN A 361 8.69 8.95 10.59
N PRO A 362 7.46 8.99 10.06
CA PRO A 362 6.30 9.55 10.75
C PRO A 362 5.93 8.79 12.04
N THR A 363 6.52 7.61 12.26
CA THR A 363 6.37 6.82 13.48
C THR A 363 7.24 7.35 14.64
N ILE A 364 8.23 8.21 14.40
CA ILE A 364 9.00 8.88 15.47
C ILE A 364 8.16 10.03 16.02
N ASN A 365 7.91 10.03 17.33
CA ASN A 365 7.17 11.10 17.98
C ASN A 365 8.02 12.39 18.04
N SER A 366 7.38 13.55 18.21
CA SER A 366 8.08 14.86 18.24
C SER A 366 9.11 15.01 19.36
N GLY A 367 9.10 14.15 20.38
CA GLY A 367 10.12 14.13 21.43
C GLY A 367 11.28 13.17 21.15
N CYS A 368 11.21 12.43 20.04
CA CYS A 368 12.12 11.35 19.68
C CYS A 368 12.37 10.33 20.81
N THR A 369 11.39 10.14 21.69
CA THR A 369 11.52 9.27 22.88
C THR A 369 11.18 7.81 22.60
N ASN A 370 10.66 7.52 21.41
CA ASN A 370 10.22 6.19 21.00
C ASN A 370 11.20 5.50 20.03
N LEU A 371 12.45 5.97 19.95
CA LEU A 371 13.50 5.26 19.22
C LEU A 371 13.85 3.95 19.92
N SER A 372 13.93 2.87 19.16
CA SER A 372 14.33 1.55 19.65
C SER A 372 15.70 1.17 19.07
N VAL A 373 16.60 0.64 19.91
CA VAL A 373 17.90 0.14 19.43
C VAL A 373 17.66 -0.95 18.36
N GLY A 374 18.31 -0.82 17.20
CA GLY A 374 18.10 -1.68 16.04
C GLY A 374 17.00 -1.20 15.07
N GLN A 375 16.21 -0.18 15.42
CA GLN A 375 15.27 0.46 14.51
C GLN A 375 16.02 1.08 13.32
N THR A 376 15.52 0.88 12.11
CA THR A 376 16.08 1.51 10.91
C THR A 376 15.27 2.75 10.56
N LEU A 377 15.92 3.91 10.58
CA LEU A 377 15.36 5.20 10.19
C LEU A 377 15.70 5.49 8.73
N CYS A 378 14.74 6.06 8.00
CA CYS A 378 14.99 6.61 6.70
C CYS A 378 15.54 8.03 6.80
N LEU A 379 16.77 8.24 6.35
CA LEU A 379 17.42 9.55 6.34
C LEU A 379 17.21 10.30 5.04
N GLN A 380 17.01 9.59 3.93
CA GLN A 380 16.82 10.21 2.62
C GLN A 380 15.81 9.41 1.80
N ALA A 381 14.80 10.06 1.22
CA ALA A 381 13.92 9.43 0.25
C ALA A 381 14.68 9.00 -1.01
N GLY A 382 14.28 7.88 -1.60
CA GLY A 382 14.71 7.47 -2.94
C GLY A 382 14.32 8.50 -3.99
N THR A 383 15.06 8.55 -5.08
CA THR A 383 14.84 9.44 -6.23
C THR A 383 13.61 9.07 -7.08
N GLY A 384 12.58 8.49 -6.47
CA GLY A 384 11.24 8.34 -7.05
C GLY A 384 10.37 9.51 -6.62
N GLY A 385 10.04 10.39 -7.57
CA GLY A 385 9.42 11.70 -7.32
C GLY A 385 8.24 11.67 -6.34
N GLY A 386 8.24 12.63 -5.42
CA GLY A 386 7.12 12.90 -4.53
C GLY A 386 5.84 13.09 -5.35
N SER A 387 4.95 12.12 -5.26
CA SER A 387 3.63 12.19 -5.88
C SER A 387 2.75 13.07 -4.99
N THR A 388 2.55 14.33 -5.40
CA THR A 388 1.58 15.25 -4.82
C THR A 388 0.24 15.01 -5.51
N SER A 389 -0.60 14.17 -4.91
CA SER A 389 -1.98 14.01 -5.36
C SER A 389 -2.67 15.39 -5.38
N GLY A 390 -3.33 15.73 -6.49
CA GLY A 390 -4.01 17.03 -6.67
C GLY A 390 -3.21 18.12 -7.39
N CYS A 391 -1.94 17.88 -7.76
CA CYS A 391 -1.15 18.86 -8.48
C CYS A 391 -1.65 19.09 -9.92
N THR A 392 -1.96 20.34 -10.27
CA THR A 392 -2.49 20.75 -11.59
C THR A 392 -1.45 21.39 -12.50
N GLN A 393 -0.37 21.93 -11.94
CA GLN A 393 0.77 22.46 -12.67
C GLN A 393 2.06 21.92 -12.05
N THR A 394 2.94 21.35 -12.86
CA THR A 394 4.25 20.87 -12.41
C THR A 394 5.39 21.58 -13.15
N TYR A 395 6.56 21.59 -12.52
CA TYR A 395 7.80 22.07 -13.10
C TYR A 395 8.91 21.04 -12.95
N THR A 396 9.67 20.83 -14.03
CA THR A 396 10.83 19.93 -14.01
C THR A 396 12.09 20.72 -13.80
N VAL A 397 12.79 20.47 -12.69
CA VAL A 397 14.06 21.14 -12.35
C VAL A 397 15.10 20.90 -13.45
N LYS A 398 15.72 21.98 -13.92
CA LYS A 398 16.81 22.00 -14.90
C LYS A 398 18.14 22.32 -14.22
N SER A 399 19.22 22.03 -14.94
CA SER A 399 20.56 22.37 -14.46
C SER A 399 20.71 23.90 -14.32
N GLY A 400 21.10 24.35 -13.14
CA GLY A 400 21.28 25.77 -12.82
C GLY A 400 20.02 26.46 -12.26
N ASP A 401 18.92 25.75 -12.06
CA ASP A 401 17.71 26.32 -11.46
C ASP A 401 17.91 26.65 -9.97
N THR A 402 17.21 27.69 -9.52
CA THR A 402 17.03 28.06 -8.12
C THR A 402 15.53 28.23 -7.83
N CYS A 403 15.08 28.12 -6.58
CA CYS A 403 13.68 28.38 -6.22
C CYS A 403 13.21 29.74 -6.75
N ALA A 404 13.98 30.81 -6.51
CA ALA A 404 13.67 32.15 -7.01
C ALA A 404 13.50 32.22 -8.54
N ALA A 405 14.33 31.50 -9.31
CA ALA A 405 14.21 31.47 -10.76
C ALA A 405 12.97 30.69 -11.22
N ILE A 406 12.64 29.59 -10.54
CA ILE A 406 11.45 28.77 -10.82
C ILE A 406 10.17 29.55 -10.45
N GLU A 407 10.14 30.17 -9.28
CA GLU A 407 9.05 31.00 -8.77
C GLU A 407 8.73 32.15 -9.71
N ALA A 408 9.73 32.94 -10.06
CA ALA A 408 9.56 34.08 -10.96
C ALA A 408 9.11 33.66 -12.36
N ALA A 409 9.63 32.54 -12.89
CA ALA A 409 9.28 32.05 -14.22
C ALA A 409 7.87 31.46 -14.30
N ASN A 410 7.33 30.95 -13.19
CA ASN A 410 6.04 30.25 -13.16
C ASN A 410 4.95 30.98 -12.39
N GLY A 411 5.24 32.15 -11.80
CA GLY A 411 4.24 32.94 -11.07
C GLY A 411 3.73 32.23 -9.82
N VAL A 412 4.66 31.73 -9.00
CA VAL A 412 4.37 31.15 -7.68
C VAL A 412 5.22 31.85 -6.61
N SER A 413 4.71 32.00 -5.40
CA SER A 413 5.49 32.52 -4.27
C SER A 413 6.37 31.44 -3.66
N ASP A 414 7.42 31.84 -2.95
CA ASP A 414 8.28 30.93 -2.18
C ASP A 414 7.46 30.09 -1.20
N ALA A 415 6.53 30.72 -0.49
CA ALA A 415 5.62 30.05 0.44
C ALA A 415 4.76 28.98 -0.26
N GLN A 416 4.25 29.26 -1.45
CA GLN A 416 3.46 28.30 -2.23
C GLN A 416 4.34 27.14 -2.73
N LEU A 417 5.55 27.42 -3.22
CA LEU A 417 6.46 26.40 -3.71
C LEU A 417 6.86 25.43 -2.58
N HIS A 418 7.21 25.94 -1.40
CA HIS A 418 7.56 25.12 -0.24
C HIS A 418 6.36 24.39 0.37
N ALA A 419 5.17 25.01 0.39
CA ALA A 419 3.96 24.34 0.87
C ALA A 419 3.56 23.15 -0.01
N LEU A 420 3.70 23.29 -1.34
CA LEU A 420 3.39 22.24 -2.30
C LEU A 420 4.52 21.20 -2.45
N ASN A 421 5.74 21.55 -2.05
CA ASN A 421 6.91 20.68 -2.13
C ASN A 421 7.67 20.68 -0.80
N PRO A 422 7.08 20.10 0.27
CA PRO A 422 7.66 20.14 1.61
C PRO A 422 9.03 19.44 1.73
N THR A 423 9.44 18.73 0.69
CA THR A 423 10.77 18.10 0.57
C THR A 423 11.86 19.08 0.14
N ILE A 424 11.54 20.27 -0.38
CA ILE A 424 12.52 21.31 -0.70
C ILE A 424 12.94 22.00 0.61
N ASN A 425 14.24 22.16 0.83
CA ASN A 425 14.74 22.88 2.01
C ASN A 425 14.63 24.40 1.80
N ALA A 426 14.63 25.18 2.89
CA ALA A 426 14.47 26.64 2.82
C ALA A 426 15.53 27.37 1.99
N GLY A 427 16.69 26.75 1.73
CA GLY A 427 17.74 27.31 0.87
C GLY A 427 17.65 26.87 -0.58
N CYS A 428 16.68 26.01 -0.91
CA CYS A 428 16.51 25.37 -2.21
C CYS A 428 17.76 24.67 -2.76
N THR A 429 18.68 24.25 -1.88
CA THR A 429 19.98 23.66 -2.27
C THR A 429 19.90 22.17 -2.56
N ASN A 430 18.76 21.55 -2.25
CA ASN A 430 18.50 20.13 -2.46
C ASN A 430 17.67 19.84 -3.72
N LEU A 431 17.54 20.81 -4.63
CA LEU A 431 16.94 20.57 -5.94
C LEU A 431 17.82 19.65 -6.79
N SER A 432 17.20 18.61 -7.35
CA SER A 432 17.87 17.68 -8.26
C SER A 432 17.39 17.88 -9.69
N VAL A 433 18.31 17.90 -10.67
CA VAL A 433 17.93 17.97 -12.08
C VAL A 433 17.00 16.80 -12.43
N GLY A 434 15.85 17.09 -13.03
CA GLY A 434 14.80 16.12 -13.33
C GLY A 434 13.75 15.93 -12.22
N GLN A 435 13.94 16.52 -11.05
CA GLN A 435 12.94 16.54 -9.98
C GLN A 435 11.67 17.26 -10.46
N GLN A 436 10.49 16.66 -10.21
CA GLN A 436 9.21 17.30 -10.43
C GLN A 436 8.84 18.11 -9.18
N LEU A 437 8.55 19.39 -9.38
CA LEU A 437 7.98 20.28 -8.37
C LEU A 437 6.51 20.52 -8.71
N CYS A 438 5.65 20.48 -7.70
CA CYS A 438 4.28 20.92 -7.82
C CYS A 438 4.18 22.43 -7.67
N LEU A 439 3.57 23.10 -8.64
CA LEU A 439 3.40 24.55 -8.65
C LEU A 439 1.98 24.99 -8.29
N SER A 440 0.96 24.14 -8.47
CA SER A 440 -0.42 24.44 -8.05
C SER A 440 -1.25 23.18 -7.77
N GLN A 441 -2.28 23.29 -6.93
CA GLN A 441 -3.30 22.23 -6.72
C GLN A 441 -4.72 22.76 -7.04
N GLY A 442 -5.52 21.97 -7.78
CA GLY A 442 -6.90 22.32 -8.16
C GLY A 442 -7.06 23.47 -9.17
N SER A 443 -8.31 23.93 -9.37
CA SER A 443 -8.69 25.05 -10.27
C SER A 443 -8.51 26.43 -9.62
N THR A 444 -8.09 26.48 -8.36
CA THR A 444 -7.82 27.72 -7.63
C THR A 444 -6.32 27.99 -7.67
N SER A 445 -5.82 28.40 -8.84
CA SER A 445 -4.59 29.18 -8.85
C SER A 445 -4.93 30.54 -8.22
N SER A 446 -4.41 30.83 -7.03
CA SER A 446 -4.09 32.23 -6.69
C SER A 446 -2.97 32.64 -7.64
N GLY A 447 -3.32 32.88 -8.91
CA GLY A 447 -2.35 33.03 -9.98
C GLY A 447 -1.51 34.26 -9.67
N CYS A 448 -0.25 34.05 -9.29
CA CYS A 448 0.62 35.15 -8.97
C CYS A 448 1.15 35.77 -10.26
N THR A 449 0.45 36.76 -10.78
CA THR A 449 0.77 37.47 -12.03
C THR A 449 1.80 38.59 -11.85
N LYS A 450 2.12 39.01 -10.62
CA LYS A 450 3.17 40.00 -10.32
C LYS A 450 3.95 39.52 -9.12
N THR A 451 5.25 39.36 -9.29
CA THR A 451 6.17 38.94 -8.23
C THR A 451 7.19 40.04 -7.92
N TYR A 452 7.82 39.95 -6.75
CA TYR A 452 8.92 40.81 -6.34
C TYR A 452 9.97 40.02 -5.57
N THR A 453 11.23 40.15 -5.99
CA THR A 453 12.36 39.51 -5.30
C THR A 453 12.91 40.45 -4.23
N VAL A 454 12.91 39.98 -2.98
CA VAL A 454 13.40 40.72 -1.81
C VAL A 454 14.89 41.05 -1.97
N LYS A 455 15.23 42.32 -1.71
CA LYS A 455 16.60 42.85 -1.76
C LYS A 455 17.09 43.20 -0.36
N SER A 456 18.40 43.36 -0.23
CA SER A 456 19.01 43.82 1.01
C SER A 456 18.47 45.20 1.40
N GLY A 457 17.94 45.30 2.63
CA GLY A 457 17.37 46.55 3.17
C GLY A 457 15.89 46.76 2.90
N ASP A 458 15.21 45.81 2.25
CA ASP A 458 13.77 45.90 2.02
C ASP A 458 12.97 45.74 3.33
N THR A 459 11.82 46.42 3.37
CA THR A 459 10.78 46.27 4.38
C THR A 459 9.43 46.11 3.69
N CYS A 460 8.44 45.48 4.32
CA CYS A 460 7.10 45.37 3.72
C CYS A 460 6.56 46.74 3.32
N ALA A 461 6.66 47.75 4.18
CA ALA A 461 6.22 49.12 3.88
C ALA A 461 6.91 49.72 2.63
N ALA A 462 8.21 49.46 2.43
CA ALA A 462 8.92 49.93 1.25
C ALA A 462 8.51 49.18 -0.02
N ILE A 463 8.31 47.85 0.08
CA ILE A 463 7.85 47.01 -1.03
C ILE A 463 6.41 47.38 -1.42
N GLU A 464 5.54 47.56 -0.44
CA GLU A 464 4.15 48.00 -0.58
C GLU A 464 4.04 49.33 -1.32
N ALA A 465 4.75 50.35 -0.81
CA ALA A 465 4.75 51.68 -1.41
C ALA A 465 5.32 51.68 -2.84
N ALA A 466 6.38 50.92 -3.09
CA ALA A 466 7.01 50.83 -4.41
C ALA A 466 6.15 50.08 -5.44
N ASN A 467 5.30 49.15 -4.99
CA ASN A 467 4.54 48.27 -5.86
C ASN A 467 3.03 48.55 -5.89
N GLY A 468 2.55 49.47 -5.06
CA GLY A 468 1.14 49.85 -4.97
C GLY A 468 0.26 48.76 -4.36
N VAL A 469 0.78 47.98 -3.43
CA VAL A 469 0.02 46.92 -2.71
C VAL A 469 -0.21 47.32 -1.26
N SER A 470 -1.35 46.93 -0.67
CA SER A 470 -1.60 47.12 0.76
C SER A 470 -0.96 46.01 1.59
N ASP A 471 -0.63 46.32 2.86
CA ASP A 471 -0.20 45.35 3.88
C ASP A 471 -1.10 44.11 3.93
N ALA A 472 -2.43 44.31 3.95
CA ALA A 472 -3.39 43.22 3.94
C ALA A 472 -3.30 42.34 2.67
N GLN A 473 -3.06 42.93 1.50
CA GLN A 473 -2.86 42.17 0.26
C GLN A 473 -1.54 41.41 0.26
N LEU A 474 -0.46 42.05 0.71
CA LEU A 474 0.87 41.44 0.78
C LEU A 474 0.85 40.22 1.71
N HIS A 475 0.23 40.32 2.88
CA HIS A 475 0.08 39.21 3.83
C HIS A 475 -0.91 38.13 3.34
N ALA A 476 -1.99 38.50 2.66
CA ALA A 476 -2.94 37.53 2.11
C ALA A 476 -2.31 36.64 1.03
N LEU A 477 -1.44 37.20 0.21
CA LEU A 477 -0.75 36.47 -0.88
C LEU A 477 0.52 35.75 -0.40
N ASN A 478 1.07 36.16 0.75
CA ASN A 478 2.32 35.62 1.30
C ASN A 478 2.15 35.33 2.80
N ALA A 479 1.29 34.36 3.11
CA ALA A 479 0.89 34.05 4.49
C ALA A 479 2.03 33.64 5.44
N ALA A 480 3.21 33.29 4.89
CA ALA A 480 4.41 33.00 5.68
C ALA A 480 5.10 34.27 6.23
N ILE A 481 4.84 35.46 5.68
CA ILE A 481 5.39 36.73 6.20
C ILE A 481 4.69 37.05 7.52
N ASN A 482 5.47 37.23 8.58
CA ASN A 482 4.94 37.59 9.89
C ASN A 482 4.48 39.06 9.92
N SER A 483 3.59 39.41 10.86
CA SER A 483 3.01 40.76 10.96
C SER A 483 4.01 41.88 11.25
N GLY A 484 5.26 41.54 11.61
CA GLY A 484 6.36 42.50 11.80
C GLY A 484 7.25 42.63 10.56
N CYS A 485 7.00 41.84 9.52
CA CYS A 485 7.82 41.72 8.32
C CYS A 485 9.31 41.50 8.59
N THR A 486 9.63 40.83 9.71
CA THR A 486 11.02 40.62 10.15
C THR A 486 11.65 39.36 9.58
N ASN A 487 10.87 38.53 8.88
CA ASN A 487 11.29 37.25 8.34
C ASN A 487 11.47 37.25 6.81
N LEU A 488 11.56 38.42 6.17
CA LEU A 488 11.90 38.51 4.75
C LEU A 488 13.33 38.02 4.52
N SER A 489 13.49 37.11 3.56
CA SER A 489 14.80 36.58 3.17
C SER A 489 15.29 37.23 1.88
N ILE A 490 16.54 37.69 1.84
CA ILE A 490 17.12 38.26 0.62
C ILE A 490 17.08 37.18 -0.48
N GLY A 491 16.49 37.52 -1.63
CA GLY A 491 16.32 36.60 -2.76
C GLY A 491 14.98 35.86 -2.78
N GLU A 492 14.17 35.97 -1.72
CA GLU A 492 12.81 35.39 -1.65
C GLU A 492 11.88 36.05 -2.68
N THR A 493 11.03 35.26 -3.34
CA THR A 493 10.01 35.77 -4.27
C THR A 493 8.67 35.96 -3.57
N LEU A 494 8.23 37.21 -3.47
CA LEU A 494 6.92 37.60 -2.96
C LEU A 494 5.90 37.75 -4.09
N CYS A 495 4.64 37.45 -3.79
CA CYS A 495 3.52 37.69 -4.67
C CYS A 495 2.83 39.05 -4.41
N LEU A 496 2.50 39.80 -5.47
CA LEU A 496 2.07 41.21 -5.41
C LEU A 496 0.83 41.59 -6.25
N ASN A 497 0.26 40.70 -7.07
CA ASN A 497 -0.78 41.06 -8.05
C ASN A 497 -2.22 40.97 -7.60
#